data_AF-A0A1E7IYB6-F1
#
_entry.id   AF-A0A1E7IYB6-F1
#
_cell.length_a   1.000
_cell.length_b   1.000
_cell.length_c   1.000
_cell.angle_alpha   90.00
_cell.angle_beta   90.00
_cell.angle_gamma   90.00
#
_symmetry.space_group_name_H-M   'P 1'
#
loop_
_entity.id
_entity.type
_entity.pdbx_description
1 polymer ?
#
loop_
_entity_poly.entity_id
_entity_poly.type
_entity_poly.pdbx_seq_one_letter_code
_entity_poly.pdbx_strand_id
1 'polypeptide(L)'
;MLASAGDISLILATIPIALTSTLYGVVFANLFFLPFAAHLRERTDHELLLQKIILDGVIAIESELNPRVLEMTLKAFLTPSSREGRIISAKRIQERFKIKPEVVNPSPTGSRIPVAGCHQNPYRQAA
;
A
#
# COMPACT_ATOMS: atom_id res chain seq x y z
N MET A 1 45.25 -27.91 6.51
CA MET A 1 45.66 -28.28 5.13
C MET A 1 47.17 -28.27 4.90
N LEU A 2 48.03 -28.25 5.94
CA LEU A 2 49.49 -28.24 5.79
C LEU A 2 50.14 -29.64 5.96
N ALA A 3 49.36 -30.73 5.93
CA ALA A 3 49.84 -32.06 6.30
C ALA A 3 50.49 -32.87 5.15
N SER A 4 50.48 -32.39 3.91
CA SER A 4 51.31 -32.96 2.84
C SER A 4 51.54 -31.93 1.73
N ALA A 5 52.58 -31.11 1.88
CA ALA A 5 52.98 -30.11 0.88
C ALA A 5 53.79 -30.72 -0.28
N GLY A 6 54.00 -32.05 -0.29
CA GLY A 6 54.78 -32.77 -1.31
C GLY A 6 53.95 -33.52 -2.34
N ASP A 7 52.69 -33.84 -2.05
CA ASP A 7 51.86 -34.69 -2.91
C ASP A 7 50.93 -33.88 -3.82
N ILE A 8 51.34 -33.66 -5.07
CA ILE A 8 50.56 -32.93 -6.08
C ILE A 8 49.17 -33.55 -6.30
N SER A 9 49.03 -34.87 -6.20
CA SER A 9 47.75 -35.58 -6.39
C SER A 9 46.69 -35.19 -5.37
N LEU A 10 47.06 -34.93 -4.11
CA LEU A 10 46.12 -34.52 -3.06
C LEU A 10 45.66 -33.07 -3.24
N ILE A 11 46.56 -32.21 -3.70
CA ILE A 11 46.28 -30.81 -4.01
C ILE A 11 45.24 -30.73 -5.14
N LEU A 12 45.44 -31.53 -6.20
CA LEU A 12 44.51 -31.58 -7.33
C LEU A 12 43.14 -32.17 -6.95
N ALA A 13 43.07 -33.09 -5.98
CA ALA A 13 41.80 -33.65 -5.51
C ALA A 13 41.02 -32.69 -4.60
N THR A 14 41.70 -31.87 -3.80
CA THR A 14 41.07 -31.09 -2.72
C THR A 14 40.71 -29.66 -3.10
N ILE A 15 41.51 -29.00 -3.96
CA ILE A 15 41.25 -27.61 -4.38
C ILE A 15 39.90 -27.45 -5.13
N PRO A 16 39.54 -28.31 -6.09
CA PRO A 16 38.27 -28.17 -6.82
C PRO A 16 37.04 -28.27 -5.90
N ILE A 17 37.11 -29.07 -4.84
CA ILE A 17 36.04 -29.18 -3.83
C ILE A 17 35.89 -27.88 -3.03
N ALA A 18 37.00 -27.22 -2.69
CA ALA A 18 36.94 -25.92 -2.00
C ALA A 18 36.37 -24.82 -2.92
N LEU A 19 36.80 -24.80 -4.19
CA LEU A 19 36.33 -23.83 -5.18
C LEU A 19 34.85 -24.03 -5.54
N THR A 20 34.39 -25.27 -5.70
CA THR A 20 32.98 -25.57 -5.99
C THR A 20 32.08 -25.21 -4.81
N SER A 21 32.52 -25.44 -3.56
CA SER A 21 31.79 -25.00 -2.37
C SER A 21 31.59 -23.47 -2.35
N THR A 22 32.62 -22.71 -2.73
CA THR A 22 32.56 -21.25 -2.80
C THR A 22 31.67 -20.79 -3.97
N LEU A 23 31.79 -21.44 -5.13
CA LEU A 23 30.95 -21.17 -6.30
C LEU A 23 29.48 -21.40 -5.97
N TYR A 24 29.13 -22.55 -5.38
CA TYR A 24 27.75 -22.83 -4.96
C TYR A 24 27.25 -21.79 -3.96
N GLY A 25 28.05 -21.41 -2.97
CA GLY A 25 27.67 -20.36 -2.01
C GLY A 25 27.33 -19.03 -2.68
N VAL A 26 28.21 -18.51 -3.54
CA VAL A 26 28.02 -17.24 -4.25
C VAL A 26 26.83 -17.30 -5.20
N VAL A 27 26.65 -18.41 -5.92
CA VAL A 27 25.52 -18.63 -6.83
C VAL A 27 24.21 -18.65 -6.05
N PHE A 28 24.13 -19.40 -4.95
CA PHE A 28 22.92 -19.45 -4.12
C PHE A 28 22.61 -18.11 -3.45
N ALA A 29 23.62 -17.40 -2.94
CA ALA A 29 23.47 -16.06 -2.37
C ALA A 29 22.79 -15.11 -3.36
N ASN A 30 23.38 -14.97 -4.54
CA ASN A 30 22.96 -13.95 -5.51
C ASN A 30 21.71 -14.32 -6.31
N LEU A 31 21.50 -15.61 -6.62
CA LEU A 31 20.36 -16.03 -7.45
C LEU A 31 19.13 -16.45 -6.65
N PHE A 32 19.28 -16.97 -5.43
CA PHE A 32 18.14 -17.46 -4.67
C PHE A 32 17.82 -16.56 -3.48
N PHE A 33 18.80 -16.28 -2.62
CA PHE A 33 18.53 -15.55 -1.38
C PHE A 33 18.21 -14.07 -1.62
N LEU A 34 18.90 -13.40 -2.56
CA LEU A 34 18.63 -12.01 -2.90
C LEU A 34 17.21 -11.75 -3.42
N PRO A 35 16.71 -12.43 -4.48
CA PRO A 35 15.35 -12.21 -4.95
C PRO A 35 14.29 -12.70 -3.95
N PHE A 36 14.58 -13.74 -3.17
CA PHE A 36 13.68 -14.20 -2.13
C PHE A 36 13.48 -13.14 -1.03
N ALA A 37 14.58 -12.55 -0.54
CA ALA A 37 14.53 -11.46 0.41
C ALA A 37 13.78 -10.24 -0.14
N ALA A 38 13.99 -9.90 -1.41
CA ALA A 38 13.28 -8.81 -2.08
C ALA A 38 11.77 -9.06 -2.16
N HIS A 39 11.34 -10.29 -2.47
CA HIS A 39 9.93 -10.63 -2.55
C HIS A 39 9.26 -10.57 -1.16
N LEU A 40 9.91 -11.09 -0.13
CA LEU A 40 9.39 -11.00 1.25
C LEU A 40 9.26 -9.55 1.68
N ARG A 41 10.28 -8.72 1.40
CA ARG A 41 10.24 -7.30 1.71
C ARG A 41 9.08 -6.60 1.02
N GLU A 42 8.86 -6.87 -0.26
CA GLU A 42 7.73 -6.31 -1.01
C GLU A 42 6.39 -6.67 -0.33
N ARG A 43 6.19 -7.95 0.02
CA ARG A 43 4.98 -8.40 0.73
C ARG A 43 4.82 -7.69 2.08
N THR A 44 5.90 -7.58 2.85
CA THR A 44 5.89 -6.87 4.14
C THR A 44 5.55 -5.40 3.96
N ASP A 45 6.11 -4.73 2.95
CA ASP A 45 5.82 -3.32 2.67
C ASP A 45 4.34 -3.10 2.32
N HIS A 46 3.71 -4.02 1.58
CA HIS A 46 2.27 -3.98 1.32
C HIS A 46 1.43 -4.17 2.60
N GLU A 47 1.80 -5.09 3.47
CA GLU A 47 1.10 -5.31 4.75
C GLU A 47 1.25 -4.10 5.69
N LEU A 48 2.45 -3.53 5.78
CA LEU A 48 2.71 -2.31 6.55
C LEU A 48 1.92 -1.12 6.02
N LEU A 49 1.80 -0.99 4.70
CA LEU A 49 0.97 0.05 4.08
C LEU A 49 -0.51 -0.12 4.48
N LEU A 50 -1.05 -1.33 4.42
CA LEU A 50 -2.43 -1.60 4.82
C LEU A 50 -2.67 -1.28 6.31
N GLN A 51 -1.77 -1.72 7.18
CA GLN A 51 -1.85 -1.42 8.60
C GLN A 51 -1.77 0.09 8.87
N LYS A 52 -0.91 0.82 8.13
CA LYS A 52 -0.81 2.27 8.24
C LYS A 52 -2.10 2.98 7.83
N ILE A 53 -2.73 2.57 6.73
CA ILE A 53 -4.01 3.14 6.27
C ILE A 53 -5.09 2.95 7.34
N ILE A 54 -5.15 1.76 7.95
CA ILE A 54 -6.11 1.47 9.04
C ILE A 54 -5.81 2.34 10.26
N LEU A 55 -4.54 2.44 10.66
CA LEU A 55 -4.10 3.26 11.80
C LEU A 55 -4.48 4.73 11.62
N ASP A 56 -4.11 5.33 10.48
CA ASP A 56 -4.44 6.72 10.16
C ASP A 56 -5.96 6.94 10.11
N GLY A 57 -6.72 5.94 9.64
CA GLY A 57 -8.18 5.94 9.67
C GLY A 57 -8.76 5.99 11.09
N VAL A 58 -8.24 5.16 12.00
CA VAL A 58 -8.69 5.14 13.40
C VAL A 58 -8.31 6.43 14.12
N ILE A 59 -7.08 6.91 13.96
CA ILE A 59 -6.62 8.18 14.55
C ILE A 59 -7.49 9.35 14.06
N ALA A 60 -7.88 9.34 12.78
CA ALA A 60 -8.70 10.40 12.23
C ALA A 60 -10.12 10.43 12.82
N ILE A 61 -10.70 9.25 13.09
CA ILE A 61 -12.01 9.12 13.75
C ILE A 61 -11.92 9.64 15.19
N GLU A 62 -10.88 9.25 15.93
CA GLU A 62 -10.63 9.74 17.31
C GLU A 62 -10.46 11.27 17.36
N SER A 63 -9.79 11.85 16.36
CA SER A 63 -9.55 13.30 16.27
C SER A 63 -10.75 14.13 15.76
N GLU A 64 -11.91 13.50 15.54
CA GLU A 64 -13.13 14.13 15.02
C GLU A 64 -12.90 14.91 13.71
N LEU A 65 -12.08 14.35 12.81
CA LEU A 65 -11.85 14.94 11.49
C LEU A 65 -13.13 14.90 10.64
N ASN A 66 -13.36 15.96 9.86
CA ASN A 66 -14.48 16.01 8.91
C ASN A 66 -14.38 14.79 7.95
N PRO A 67 -15.46 13.98 7.80
CA PRO A 67 -15.44 12.74 7.02
C PRO A 67 -15.04 12.97 5.55
N ARG A 68 -15.27 14.18 5.02
CA ARG A 68 -14.86 14.54 3.67
C ARG A 68 -13.33 14.64 3.52
N VAL A 69 -12.66 15.14 4.55
CA VAL A 69 -11.19 15.24 4.59
C VAL A 69 -10.58 13.87 4.81
N LEU A 70 -11.17 13.06 5.70
CA LEU A 70 -10.76 11.67 5.91
C LEU A 70 -10.82 10.83 4.63
N GLU A 71 -11.90 10.93 3.86
CA GLU A 71 -12.07 10.25 2.58
C GLU A 71 -10.96 10.64 1.57
N MET A 72 -10.59 11.92 1.51
CA MET A 72 -9.53 12.40 0.62
C MET A 72 -8.15 11.85 1.02
N THR A 73 -7.85 11.84 2.32
CA THR A 73 -6.58 11.29 2.85
C THR A 73 -6.47 9.79 2.60
N LEU A 74 -7.53 9.02 2.88
CA LEU A 74 -7.54 7.57 2.62
C LEU A 74 -7.45 7.24 1.12
N LYS A 75 -8.12 8.02 0.26
CA LYS A 75 -7.99 7.88 -1.21
C LYS A 75 -6.61 8.25 -1.71
N ALA A 76 -5.88 9.13 -1.02
CA ALA A 76 -4.52 9.53 -1.41
C ALA A 76 -3.54 8.35 -1.37
N PHE A 77 -3.70 7.42 -0.40
CA PHE A 77 -2.85 6.24 -0.25
C PHE A 77 -3.06 5.16 -1.33
N LEU A 78 -4.19 5.20 -2.06
CA LEU A 78 -4.46 4.27 -3.16
C LEU A 78 -3.74 4.73 -4.43
N THR A 79 -3.04 3.81 -5.09
CA THR A 79 -2.53 4.01 -6.45
C THR A 79 -3.68 4.29 -7.41
N PRO A 80 -3.49 5.13 -8.45
CA PRO A 80 -4.56 5.51 -9.38
C PRO A 80 -5.23 4.29 -10.02
N SER A 81 -4.47 3.23 -10.29
CA SER A 81 -4.97 1.94 -10.82
C SER A 81 -5.91 1.18 -9.88
N SER A 82 -5.85 1.44 -8.56
CA SER A 82 -6.73 0.86 -7.54
C SER A 82 -7.85 1.81 -7.10
N ARG A 83 -7.77 3.11 -7.46
CA ARG A 83 -8.87 4.08 -7.22
C ARG A 83 -10.07 3.78 -8.10
N GLU A 84 -9.81 3.38 -9.34
CA GLU A 84 -10.79 2.79 -10.23
C GLU A 84 -10.95 1.32 -9.84
N GLY A 85 -11.79 1.05 -8.83
CA GLY A 85 -12.31 -0.29 -8.66
C GLY A 85 -12.86 -0.71 -10.02
N ARG A 86 -12.15 -1.65 -10.68
CA ARG A 86 -12.51 -2.36 -11.91
C ARG A 86 -13.97 -2.09 -12.20
N ILE A 87 -14.30 -1.21 -13.17
CA ILE A 87 -15.69 -0.91 -13.53
C ILE A 87 -16.28 -2.23 -14.04
N ILE A 88 -16.73 -3.07 -13.11
CA ILE A 88 -17.58 -4.20 -13.38
C ILE A 88 -18.82 -3.50 -13.90
N SER A 89 -19.01 -3.59 -15.22
CA SER A 89 -20.19 -3.07 -15.90
C SER A 89 -21.39 -3.38 -15.01
N ALA A 90 -22.00 -2.33 -14.45
CA ALA A 90 -23.04 -2.42 -13.44
C ALA A 90 -24.21 -3.34 -13.85
N LYS A 91 -24.28 -3.66 -15.15
CA LYS A 91 -25.11 -4.70 -15.76
C LYS A 91 -25.01 -6.08 -15.09
N ARG A 92 -23.83 -6.57 -14.66
CA ARG A 92 -23.70 -7.94 -14.10
C ARG A 92 -24.14 -8.08 -12.64
N ILE A 93 -24.11 -7.01 -11.86
CA ILE A 93 -24.46 -7.05 -10.42
C ILE A 93 -25.98 -6.90 -10.23
N GLN A 94 -26.62 -6.07 -11.06
CA GLN A 94 -28.07 -5.81 -11.00
C GLN A 94 -28.94 -7.02 -11.37
N GLU A 95 -28.43 -7.96 -12.17
CA GLU A 95 -29.22 -9.13 -12.62
C GLU A 95 -29.29 -10.26 -11.56
N ARG A 96 -28.28 -10.39 -10.68
CA ARG A 96 -28.28 -11.44 -9.64
C ARG A 96 -29.01 -11.06 -8.36
N PHE A 97 -29.08 -9.77 -8.06
CA PHE A 97 -29.76 -9.25 -6.90
C PHE A 97 -30.62 -8.09 -7.38
N LYS A 98 -31.96 -8.27 -7.38
CA LYS A 98 -32.97 -7.20 -7.59
C LYS A 98 -32.86 -6.13 -6.49
N ILE A 99 -31.75 -5.43 -6.42
CA ILE A 99 -31.47 -4.34 -5.50
C ILE A 99 -31.30 -3.13 -6.39
N LYS A 100 -32.22 -2.16 -6.27
CA LYS A 100 -32.07 -0.86 -6.91
C LYS A 100 -30.73 -0.27 -6.42
N PRO A 101 -29.79 0.07 -7.31
CA PRO A 101 -28.62 0.81 -6.88
C PRO A 101 -29.10 2.20 -6.49
N GLU A 102 -29.24 2.45 -5.19
CA GLU A 102 -29.24 3.82 -4.71
C GLU A 102 -27.80 4.32 -4.83
N VAL A 103 -27.51 4.85 -6.02
CA VAL A 103 -26.39 5.75 -6.23
C VAL A 103 -26.58 6.87 -5.22
N VAL A 104 -25.71 6.97 -4.22
CA VAL A 104 -25.57 8.20 -3.43
C VAL A 104 -25.07 9.26 -4.41
N ASN A 105 -26.04 9.86 -5.11
CA ASN A 105 -25.87 11.11 -5.81
C ASN A 105 -25.37 12.11 -4.77
N PRO A 106 -24.34 12.93 -5.06
CA PRO A 106 -24.25 14.19 -4.37
C PRO A 106 -25.51 14.97 -4.76
N SER A 107 -26.54 14.87 -3.91
CA SER A 107 -27.73 15.71 -4.00
C SER A 107 -27.25 17.16 -4.02
N PRO A 108 -27.80 18.04 -4.86
CA PRO A 108 -27.45 19.45 -4.81
C PRO A 108 -27.88 19.95 -3.44
N THR A 109 -26.92 20.18 -2.53
CA THR A 109 -27.15 20.80 -1.23
C THR A 109 -27.55 22.25 -1.47
N GLY A 110 -28.81 22.42 -1.82
CA GLY A 110 -29.54 23.67 -1.93
C GLY A 110 -30.72 23.62 -0.96
N SER A 111 -30.45 23.60 0.35
CA SER A 111 -31.44 23.97 1.36
C SER A 111 -30.79 24.16 2.74
N ARG A 112 -30.55 25.43 3.06
CA ARG A 112 -30.70 26.05 4.38
C ARG A 112 -30.23 25.24 5.59
N ILE A 113 -28.96 25.42 5.94
CA ILE A 113 -28.56 25.45 7.36
C ILE A 113 -28.97 26.84 7.87
N PRO A 114 -29.84 26.97 8.89
CA PRO A 114 -30.03 28.26 9.55
C PRO A 114 -28.78 28.51 10.42
N VAL A 115 -27.80 29.22 9.86
CA VAL A 115 -26.75 29.86 10.65
C VAL A 115 -27.37 31.04 11.40
N ALA A 116 -27.96 30.72 12.56
CA ALA A 116 -28.36 31.71 13.52
C ALA A 116 -27.10 32.22 14.26
N GLY A 117 -26.80 33.51 14.07
CA GLY A 117 -26.06 34.31 15.05
C GLY A 117 -24.57 34.54 14.78
N CYS A 118 -24.20 35.82 14.88
CA CYS A 118 -22.86 36.36 15.14
C CYS A 118 -21.93 36.60 13.94
N HIS A 119 -22.20 37.67 13.19
CA HIS A 119 -21.30 38.84 13.16
C HIS A 119 -21.98 40.04 12.49
N GLN A 120 -22.22 41.09 13.28
CA GLN A 120 -22.62 42.40 12.81
C GLN A 120 -21.53 42.96 11.88
N ASN A 121 -21.92 43.41 10.69
CA ASN A 121 -21.10 44.28 9.85
C ASN A 121 -21.71 45.70 9.86
N PRO A 122 -21.07 46.68 10.52
CA PRO A 122 -21.63 48.01 10.74
C PRO A 122 -21.45 49.02 9.58
N TYR A 123 -21.04 48.63 8.37
CA TYR A 123 -20.67 49.59 7.29
C TYR A 123 -21.64 49.68 6.09
N ARG A 124 -22.92 49.29 6.21
CA ARG A 124 -23.87 49.25 5.07
C ARG A 124 -25.03 50.27 5.12
N GLN A 125 -24.88 51.38 5.85
CA GLN A 125 -25.82 52.51 5.79
C GLN A 125 -25.06 53.84 5.74
N ALA A 126 -24.49 54.15 4.57
CA ALA A 126 -24.07 55.50 4.19
C ALA A 126 -23.89 55.54 2.66
N ALA A 127 -25.00 55.64 1.93
CA ALA A 127 -25.10 56.16 0.57
C ALA A 127 -26.58 56.32 0.21
#